data_AF-A0A2A5VEM8-F1
#
_entry.id   AF-A0A2A5VEM8-F1
#
_cell.length_a   1.000
_cell.length_b   1.000
_cell.length_c   1.000
_cell.angle_alpha   90.00
_cell.angle_beta   90.00
_cell.angle_gamma   90.00
#
_symmetry.space_group_name_H-M   'P 1'
#
loop_
_entity.id
_entity.type
_entity.pdbx_description
1 polymer ?
#
loop_
_entity_poly.entity_id
_entity_poly.type
_entity_poly.pdbx_seq_one_letter_code
_entity_poly.pdbx_strand_id
1 'polypeptide(L)'
;MEDSFNETMTVHTFQISLTNLSYQEYLVAYDVNIDEYYNYNSSYDINREVSNDITTFSVSTDIHTCDVSISIEIYDRNEEHLLTQNYTLEGTCQPYDIDMDGISDEDDAFPYDPTEWLDTDGDGVGDNSDAFPNDPTEWLDSDGDGLGNNNDTDDDNDGIDDDLDNDGDGDGVNNEDDAFPDDPDEWNDTDGDGYGDNSDVFPNNSTEWEDTDGDGIGDNSDDDADGDGVPNDEDGLPLNPNESSDSDNDGIGNNQDAFPNDANEQYDTDSDGIGDNSDTDDDNDGVEDIADAFPLDPNESLDTDGDGAGDNSDVFPNDASEKLDSDGDGVGDNSDMFPSNTDEWSDTDGDGVGDNSDAFPIDSNEQLDSDGDGVGDNADAFPYDNNEQEDSDGDGVGDNADALPNDSGENADSDGDGVGDNSDAFPNDSSEDTDSDGDGVGDNSDEYPDDPFRTEAEADGGFLPGFSSIMGIISMLGAAIILTGRRKE
;
A
#
# COMPACT_ATOMS: atom_id res chain seq x y z
N MET A 1 10.24 14.13 24.69
CA MET A 1 11.26 13.43 23.85
C MET A 1 11.31 14.32 22.61
N GLU A 2 12.48 14.79 22.18
CA GLU A 2 12.58 15.72 21.03
C GLU A 2 11.94 15.07 19.80
N ASP A 3 10.72 15.45 19.45
CA ASP A 3 10.21 15.31 18.10
C ASP A 3 10.46 16.65 17.42
N SER A 4 11.56 16.65 16.67
CA SER A 4 11.86 17.69 15.71
C SER A 4 10.77 17.67 14.65
N PHE A 5 9.85 18.63 14.70
CA PHE A 5 9.03 18.98 13.54
C PHE A 5 9.98 19.25 12.39
N ASN A 6 9.94 18.33 11.45
CA ASN A 6 10.90 18.26 10.38
C ASN A 6 10.30 19.09 9.24
N GLU A 7 10.37 20.42 9.35
CA GLU A 7 10.22 21.32 8.20
C GLU A 7 10.97 20.66 7.05
N THR A 8 10.25 20.21 6.02
CA THR A 8 10.84 19.47 4.91
C THR A 8 11.55 20.47 4.00
N MET A 9 12.64 21.09 4.49
CA MET A 9 13.37 22.10 3.74
C MET A 9 13.77 21.56 2.35
N THR A 10 13.29 22.20 1.30
CA THR A 10 13.71 21.89 -0.07
C THR A 10 15.06 22.53 -0.32
N VAL A 11 16.09 21.70 -0.51
CA VAL A 11 17.46 22.18 -0.76
C VAL A 11 17.72 22.28 -2.26
N HIS A 12 17.56 23.47 -2.82
CA HIS A 12 17.94 23.76 -4.19
C HIS A 12 19.46 23.93 -4.29
N THR A 13 20.11 23.00 -5.00
CA THR A 13 21.57 23.04 -5.18
C THR A 13 21.94 23.59 -6.55
N PHE A 14 22.58 24.76 -6.58
CA PHE A 14 23.04 25.38 -7.81
C PHE A 14 24.53 25.09 -8.02
N GLN A 15 24.86 24.60 -9.22
CA GLN A 15 26.24 24.37 -9.63
C GLN A 15 26.63 25.29 -10.78
N ILE A 16 27.52 26.24 -10.49
CA ILE A 16 28.09 27.12 -11.52
C ILE A 16 29.40 26.51 -12.01
N SER A 17 29.43 26.15 -13.30
CA SER A 17 30.63 25.68 -13.98
C SER A 17 31.16 26.75 -14.94
N LEU A 18 32.25 27.42 -14.57
CA LEU A 18 32.87 28.42 -15.44
C LEU A 18 33.85 27.74 -16.40
N THR A 19 33.53 27.75 -17.70
CA THR A 19 34.39 27.18 -18.74
C THR A 19 34.85 28.26 -19.72
N ASN A 20 36.06 28.10 -20.28
CA ASN A 20 36.60 28.96 -21.34
C ASN A 20 36.89 30.43 -20.95
N LEU A 21 37.13 30.71 -19.66
CA LEU A 21 37.62 32.02 -19.20
C LEU A 21 39.15 32.15 -19.41
N SER A 22 39.61 33.34 -19.78
CA SER A 22 41.04 33.63 -20.01
C SER A 22 41.83 33.74 -18.69
N TYR A 23 43.17 33.71 -18.74
CA TYR A 23 44.07 33.72 -17.56
C TYR A 23 43.99 34.99 -16.67
N GLN A 24 42.90 35.19 -15.90
CA GLN A 24 42.75 36.27 -14.93
C GLN A 24 41.96 35.81 -13.69
N GLU A 25 42.08 36.56 -12.58
CA GLU A 25 41.23 36.43 -11.39
C GLU A 25 39.86 37.06 -11.69
N TYR A 26 38.78 36.43 -11.22
CA TYR A 26 37.40 36.86 -11.45
C TYR A 26 36.64 36.89 -10.13
N LEU A 27 35.69 37.82 -10.03
CA LEU A 27 34.73 37.92 -8.94
C LEU A 27 33.38 37.42 -9.46
N VAL A 28 32.75 36.51 -8.72
CA VAL A 28 31.37 36.10 -8.96
C VAL A 28 30.50 36.70 -7.86
N ALA A 29 29.48 37.44 -8.27
CA ALA A 29 28.40 37.90 -7.42
C ALA A 29 27.11 37.19 -7.85
N TYR A 30 26.20 36.97 -6.91
CA TYR A 30 24.89 36.44 -7.22
C TYR A 30 23.85 37.10 -6.32
N ASP A 31 22.62 37.14 -6.82
CA ASP A 31 21.43 37.68 -6.16
C ASP A 31 20.37 36.60 -6.24
N VAL A 32 19.80 36.22 -5.09
CA VAL A 32 18.75 35.20 -5.02
C VAL A 32 17.46 35.93 -4.62
N ASN A 33 16.42 35.69 -5.39
CA ASN A 33 15.09 36.19 -5.18
C ASN A 33 14.17 34.98 -4.98
N ILE A 34 13.51 34.94 -3.82
CA ILE A 34 12.62 33.88 -3.36
C ILE A 34 11.26 34.53 -3.18
N ASP A 35 10.25 34.11 -3.94
CA ASP A 35 8.87 34.63 -3.83
C ASP A 35 8.83 36.17 -3.85
N GLU A 36 9.54 36.76 -4.80
CA GLU A 36 9.74 38.21 -4.94
C GLU A 36 10.50 38.95 -3.80
N TYR A 37 11.09 38.22 -2.85
CA TYR A 37 11.94 38.75 -1.78
C TYR A 37 13.45 38.62 -2.06
N TYR A 38 14.12 39.78 -2.18
CA TYR A 38 15.50 39.90 -2.68
C TYR A 38 16.58 39.81 -1.58
N ASN A 39 17.10 38.60 -1.32
CA ASN A 39 18.12 38.35 -0.30
C ASN A 39 19.55 38.59 -0.82
N TYR A 40 20.15 39.73 -0.45
CA TYR A 40 21.54 40.06 -0.82
C TYR A 40 22.57 39.27 -0.01
N ASN A 41 23.31 38.33 -0.61
CA ASN A 41 24.33 37.59 0.15
C ASN A 41 25.65 37.26 -0.58
N SER A 42 26.75 37.68 0.03
CA SER A 42 28.15 37.33 -0.29
C SER A 42 28.72 37.82 -1.65
N SER A 43 29.97 37.41 -1.91
CA SER A 43 30.74 37.51 -3.15
C SER A 43 32.04 36.72 -2.93
N TYR A 44 32.50 35.94 -3.90
CA TYR A 44 33.69 35.08 -3.73
C TYR A 44 34.72 35.24 -4.85
N ASP A 45 35.99 35.35 -4.46
CA ASP A 45 37.15 35.47 -5.35
C ASP A 45 37.63 34.10 -5.86
N ILE A 46 37.60 33.87 -7.18
CA ILE A 46 38.03 32.59 -7.79
C ILE A 46 39.42 32.72 -8.45
N ASN A 47 40.33 31.78 -8.13
CA ASN A 47 41.78 31.91 -8.36
C ASN A 47 42.46 30.56 -8.71
N ARG A 48 42.70 30.23 -9.99
CA ARG A 48 43.32 28.93 -10.39
C ARG A 48 44.05 28.93 -11.75
N GLU A 49 44.81 27.86 -12.04
CA GLU A 49 45.32 27.53 -13.39
C GLU A 49 44.57 26.32 -13.98
N VAL A 50 43.65 26.59 -14.91
CA VAL A 50 42.98 25.70 -15.89
C VAL A 50 42.61 24.27 -15.42
N SER A 51 41.34 24.07 -15.08
CA SER A 51 40.35 23.27 -15.83
C SER A 51 39.16 22.94 -14.92
N ASN A 52 38.00 23.54 -15.20
CA ASN A 52 36.69 23.27 -14.59
C ASN A 52 36.59 23.66 -13.11
N ASP A 53 36.57 24.96 -12.84
CA ASP A 53 36.16 25.45 -11.51
C ASP A 53 34.64 25.38 -11.43
N ILE A 54 34.18 24.38 -10.69
CA ILE A 54 32.79 24.24 -10.26
C ILE A 54 32.70 24.89 -8.89
N THR A 55 31.88 25.94 -8.79
CA THR A 55 31.46 26.50 -7.51
C THR A 55 30.04 26.04 -7.24
N THR A 56 29.82 25.41 -6.10
CA THR A 56 28.51 24.98 -5.65
C THR A 56 28.09 25.85 -4.47
N PHE A 57 26.88 26.35 -4.52
CA PHE A 57 26.19 26.90 -3.35
C PHE A 57 24.77 26.34 -3.35
N SER A 58 24.21 26.22 -2.15
CA SER A 58 22.87 25.70 -1.93
C SER A 58 22.03 26.82 -1.37
N VAL A 59 20.81 26.93 -1.87
CA VAL A 59 19.75 27.75 -1.30
C VAL A 59 18.78 26.74 -0.69
N SER A 60 18.55 26.86 0.61
CA SER A 60 17.50 26.10 1.30
C SER A 60 16.28 26.98 1.36
N THR A 61 15.16 26.46 0.89
CA THR A 61 13.85 27.12 0.93
C THR A 61 12.87 26.20 1.64
N ASP A 62 11.74 26.76 2.02
CA ASP A 62 10.61 26.00 2.53
C ASP A 62 9.92 25.23 1.38
N ILE A 63 9.03 24.27 1.68
CA ILE A 63 8.17 23.61 0.69
C ILE A 63 7.16 24.58 0.07
N HIS A 64 6.81 25.64 0.79
CA HIS A 64 5.86 26.67 0.35
C HIS A 64 6.48 27.71 -0.60
N THR A 65 7.77 27.57 -0.95
CA THR A 65 8.43 28.49 -1.89
C THR A 65 8.03 28.19 -3.33
N CYS A 66 7.29 29.12 -3.93
CA CYS A 66 6.75 29.05 -5.29
C CYS A 66 7.82 29.29 -6.35
N ASP A 67 8.64 30.33 -6.18
CA ASP A 67 9.60 30.77 -7.18
C ASP A 67 10.99 31.07 -6.59
N VAL A 68 12.00 30.36 -7.10
CA VAL A 68 13.41 30.68 -6.82
C VAL A 68 14.08 31.18 -8.09
N SER A 69 14.35 32.49 -8.12
CA SER A 69 15.13 33.10 -9.19
C SER A 69 16.52 33.52 -8.70
N ILE A 70 17.53 33.27 -9.53
CA ILE A 70 18.91 33.65 -9.26
C ILE A 70 19.52 34.41 -10.43
N SER A 71 20.11 35.56 -10.12
CA SER A 71 20.90 36.37 -11.04
C SER A 71 22.37 36.25 -10.67
N ILE A 72 23.20 35.80 -11.61
CA ILE A 72 24.65 35.64 -11.43
C ILE A 72 25.38 36.69 -12.26
N GLU A 73 26.27 37.43 -11.63
CA GLU A 73 27.11 38.45 -12.26
C GLU A 73 28.60 38.10 -12.14
N ILE A 74 29.36 38.33 -13.21
CA ILE A 74 30.80 38.05 -13.27
C ILE A 74 31.57 39.33 -13.57
N TYR A 75 32.60 39.61 -12.77
CA TYR A 75 33.49 40.76 -12.92
C TYR A 75 34.95 40.33 -13.09
N ASP A 76 35.74 41.14 -13.80
CA ASP A 76 37.19 40.96 -13.89
C ASP A 76 37.94 41.55 -12.67
N ARG A 77 39.26 41.34 -12.60
CA ARG A 77 40.16 41.90 -11.57
C ARG A 77 40.22 43.43 -11.47
N ASN A 78 39.60 44.15 -12.40
CA ASN A 78 39.49 45.61 -12.42
C ASN A 78 38.06 46.08 -12.10
N GLU A 79 37.20 45.16 -11.62
CA GLU A 79 35.76 45.39 -11.35
C GLU A 79 34.96 45.73 -12.62
N GLU A 80 35.45 45.33 -13.81
CA GLU A 80 34.68 45.48 -15.05
C GLU A 80 33.70 44.31 -15.19
N HIS A 81 32.41 44.63 -15.31
CA HIS A 81 31.34 43.66 -15.54
C HIS A 81 31.54 42.93 -16.88
N LEU A 82 31.42 41.61 -16.85
CA LEU A 82 31.64 40.74 -18.01
C LEU A 82 30.35 40.07 -18.49
N LEU A 83 29.51 39.62 -17.56
CA LEU A 83 28.32 38.82 -17.85
C LEU A 83 27.31 38.89 -16.70
N THR A 84 26.03 38.90 -17.06
CA THR A 84 24.92 38.57 -16.17
C THR A 84 24.19 37.37 -16.77
N GLN A 85 23.80 36.40 -15.94
CA GLN A 85 22.99 35.26 -16.32
C GLN A 85 21.93 35.01 -15.26
N ASN A 86 20.67 34.94 -15.69
CA ASN A 86 19.54 34.67 -14.80
C ASN A 86 19.06 33.23 -15.01
N TYR A 87 18.59 32.62 -13.92
CA TYR A 87 17.91 31.34 -13.90
C TYR A 87 16.67 31.48 -13.00
N THR A 88 15.55 30.93 -13.45
CA THR A 88 14.33 30.79 -12.64
C THR A 88 14.04 29.31 -12.55
N LEU A 89 13.73 28.84 -11.35
CA LEU A 89 13.15 27.53 -11.12
C LEU A 89 11.73 27.79 -10.63
N GLU A 90 10.76 27.51 -11.51
CA GLU A 90 9.33 27.59 -11.20
C GLU A 90 8.94 26.29 -10.49
N GLY A 91 8.38 26.40 -9.29
CA GLY A 91 7.73 25.31 -8.55
C GLY A 91 6.20 25.44 -8.65
N THR A 92 5.49 24.35 -8.37
CA THR A 92 4.04 24.38 -8.10
C THR A 92 3.85 24.67 -6.62
N CYS A 93 3.12 25.74 -6.26
CA CYS A 93 2.79 26.01 -4.86
C CYS A 93 1.87 24.89 -4.36
N GLN A 94 2.03 24.48 -3.10
CA GLN A 94 0.97 23.77 -2.40
C GLN A 94 0.05 24.84 -1.79
N PRO A 95 -1.28 24.69 -1.87
CA PRO A 95 -2.21 25.60 -1.22
C PRO A 95 -1.99 25.60 0.30
N TYR A 96 -2.42 26.68 0.96
CA TYR A 96 -2.12 26.92 2.38
C TYR A 96 -2.87 25.91 3.26
N ASP A 97 -2.14 25.32 4.21
CA ASP A 97 -2.56 24.22 5.07
C ASP A 97 -2.02 24.56 6.47
N ILE A 98 -2.86 25.23 7.25
CA ILE A 98 -2.51 25.90 8.50
C ILE A 98 -2.20 24.91 9.63
N ASP A 99 -2.87 23.76 9.66
CA ASP A 99 -2.67 22.73 10.66
C ASP A 99 -1.79 21.56 10.16
N MET A 100 -1.43 21.58 8.88
CA MET A 100 -0.46 20.71 8.19
C MET A 100 -0.93 19.27 8.02
N ASP A 101 -2.23 19.06 7.80
CA ASP A 101 -2.80 17.74 7.59
C ASP A 101 -2.77 17.25 6.12
N GLY A 102 -2.44 18.15 5.19
CA GLY A 102 -2.32 17.90 3.77
C GLY A 102 -3.54 18.29 2.93
N ILE A 103 -4.57 18.87 3.53
CA ILE A 103 -5.72 19.51 2.88
C ILE A 103 -5.56 21.03 3.02
N SER A 104 -5.96 21.77 1.99
CA SER A 104 -5.89 23.23 2.06
C SER A 104 -7.05 23.81 2.85
N ASP A 105 -6.79 24.90 3.58
CA ASP A 105 -7.77 25.58 4.45
C ASP A 105 -9.11 25.91 3.75
N GLU A 106 -9.11 26.06 2.43
CA GLU A 106 -10.30 26.36 1.62
C GLU A 106 -11.17 25.14 1.29
N ASP A 107 -10.54 23.96 1.19
CA ASP A 107 -11.17 22.67 1.00
C ASP A 107 -11.39 21.93 2.34
N ASP A 108 -10.83 22.49 3.40
CA ASP A 108 -10.86 21.97 4.76
C ASP A 108 -12.08 22.51 5.53
N ALA A 109 -12.94 21.59 5.99
CA ALA A 109 -14.09 21.93 6.82
C ALA A 109 -13.69 22.35 8.26
N PHE A 110 -12.51 21.96 8.73
CA PHE A 110 -11.94 22.26 10.03
C PHE A 110 -10.49 22.76 9.93
N PRO A 111 -10.25 23.99 9.40
CA PRO A 111 -8.91 24.55 9.13
C PRO A 111 -8.07 24.90 10.37
N TYR A 112 -8.26 24.25 11.50
CA TYR A 112 -7.43 24.42 12.69
C TYR A 112 -7.29 23.10 13.45
N ASP A 113 -7.90 22.02 12.95
CA ASP A 113 -7.88 20.70 13.54
C ASP A 113 -7.18 19.75 12.55
N PRO A 114 -5.88 19.47 12.74
CA PRO A 114 -5.12 18.64 11.80
C PRO A 114 -5.53 17.16 11.77
N THR A 115 -6.60 16.82 12.48
CA THR A 115 -7.18 15.48 12.51
C THR A 115 -8.53 15.41 11.82
N GLU A 116 -9.10 16.52 11.34
CA GLU A 116 -10.40 16.60 10.67
C GLU A 116 -10.30 17.54 9.47
N TRP A 117 -10.77 17.11 8.29
CA TRP A 117 -10.71 17.96 7.09
C TRP A 117 -11.98 17.98 6.25
N LEU A 118 -12.91 17.06 6.50
CA LEU A 118 -14.13 16.88 5.71
C LEU A 118 -15.33 16.76 6.66
N ASP A 119 -16.45 17.39 6.31
CA ASP A 119 -17.76 17.24 6.98
C ASP A 119 -18.80 16.96 5.90
N THR A 120 -18.98 15.68 5.58
CA THR A 120 -19.74 15.24 4.40
C THR A 120 -21.23 15.53 4.54
N ASP A 121 -21.79 15.53 5.76
CA ASP A 121 -23.24 15.72 5.97
C ASP A 121 -23.64 17.04 6.64
N GLY A 122 -22.66 17.82 7.09
CA GLY A 122 -22.82 19.18 7.57
C GLY A 122 -23.37 19.27 8.99
N ASP A 123 -23.17 18.24 9.82
CA ASP A 123 -23.60 18.24 11.21
C ASP A 123 -22.61 18.91 12.17
N GLY A 124 -21.39 19.18 11.69
CA GLY A 124 -20.31 19.87 12.38
C GLY A 124 -19.35 18.94 13.14
N VAL A 125 -19.44 17.62 12.97
CA VAL A 125 -18.40 16.65 13.35
C VAL A 125 -17.65 16.24 12.08
N GLY A 126 -16.32 16.22 12.13
CA GLY A 126 -15.54 15.85 10.95
C GLY A 126 -15.58 14.35 10.68
N ASP A 127 -15.52 13.97 9.41
CA ASP A 127 -15.63 12.60 8.88
C ASP A 127 -14.67 11.60 9.54
N ASN A 128 -13.55 12.06 10.14
CA ASN A 128 -12.58 11.15 10.76
C ASN A 128 -12.98 10.78 12.19
N SER A 129 -13.69 11.68 12.88
CA SER A 129 -14.29 11.44 14.20
C SER A 129 -15.74 10.98 14.11
N ASP A 130 -16.44 11.29 13.01
CA ASP A 130 -17.83 10.92 12.79
C ASP A 130 -17.95 9.43 12.43
N ALA A 131 -18.65 8.68 13.27
CA ALA A 131 -18.93 7.26 13.01
C ALA A 131 -19.91 7.03 11.84
N PHE A 132 -20.72 8.03 11.48
CA PHE A 132 -21.68 8.03 10.38
C PHE A 132 -21.59 9.30 9.51
N PRO A 133 -20.52 9.49 8.72
CA PRO A 133 -20.24 10.71 7.96
C PRO A 133 -21.28 11.13 6.89
N ASN A 134 -22.37 10.40 6.74
CA ASN A 134 -23.42 10.67 5.74
C ASN A 134 -24.82 10.79 6.36
N ASP A 135 -24.95 10.69 7.68
CA ASP A 135 -26.21 10.85 8.39
C ASP A 135 -26.10 11.97 9.44
N PRO A 136 -26.58 13.19 9.13
CA PRO A 136 -26.39 14.37 9.98
C PRO A 136 -27.25 14.34 11.26
N THR A 137 -27.76 13.16 11.61
CA THR A 137 -28.50 12.88 12.83
C THR A 137 -27.82 11.85 13.71
N GLU A 138 -26.68 11.30 13.31
CA GLU A 138 -25.90 10.30 14.03
C GLU A 138 -24.42 10.63 13.84
N TRP A 139 -23.65 10.83 14.92
CA TRP A 139 -22.21 11.13 14.82
C TRP A 139 -21.32 10.22 15.68
N LEU A 140 -21.94 9.40 16.54
CA LEU A 140 -21.27 8.57 17.54
C LEU A 140 -21.80 7.14 17.48
N ASP A 141 -20.89 6.17 17.54
CA ASP A 141 -21.14 4.72 17.61
C ASP A 141 -20.33 4.15 18.79
N SER A 142 -20.88 4.27 20.01
CA SER A 142 -20.14 3.99 21.25
C SER A 142 -19.71 2.51 21.36
N ASP A 143 -20.48 1.57 20.83
CA ASP A 143 -20.20 0.14 20.91
C ASP A 143 -19.60 -0.47 19.61
N GLY A 144 -19.60 0.30 18.51
CA GLY A 144 -19.08 -0.10 17.21
C GLY A 144 -19.96 -1.14 16.50
N ASP A 145 -21.26 -1.20 16.79
CA ASP A 145 -22.18 -2.16 16.18
C ASP A 145 -22.78 -1.70 14.83
N GLY A 146 -22.54 -0.42 14.48
CA GLY A 146 -22.98 0.22 13.25
C GLY A 146 -24.38 0.83 13.33
N LEU A 147 -24.92 1.03 14.52
CA LEU A 147 -26.08 1.88 14.81
C LEU A 147 -25.61 3.09 15.61
N GLY A 148 -25.96 4.30 15.16
CA GLY A 148 -25.59 5.50 15.91
C GLY A 148 -26.42 5.65 17.18
N ASN A 149 -25.80 6.22 18.22
CA ASN A 149 -26.38 6.32 19.57
C ASN A 149 -27.77 7.01 19.58
N ASN A 150 -28.09 7.93 18.65
CA ASN A 150 -29.41 8.57 18.65
C ASN A 150 -30.53 7.61 18.20
N ASN A 151 -30.19 6.53 17.47
CA ASN A 151 -31.13 5.52 17.00
C ASN A 151 -30.92 4.14 17.66
N ASP A 152 -29.78 3.89 18.27
CA ASP A 152 -29.58 2.73 19.12
C ASP A 152 -30.37 2.85 20.43
N THR A 153 -30.49 1.74 21.13
CA THR A 153 -31.24 1.60 22.37
C THR A 153 -30.42 0.94 23.47
N ASP A 154 -29.14 0.64 23.22
CA ASP A 154 -28.18 -0.10 24.06
C ASP A 154 -26.76 0.37 23.65
N ASP A 155 -26.46 1.65 23.86
CA ASP A 155 -25.32 2.39 23.27
C ASP A 155 -23.93 1.77 23.58
N ASP A 156 -23.80 0.93 24.61
CA ASP A 156 -22.55 0.26 25.01
C ASP A 156 -22.56 -1.27 24.77
N ASN A 157 -23.67 -1.81 24.23
CA ASN A 157 -23.96 -3.23 24.03
C ASN A 157 -23.73 -4.15 25.24
N ASP A 158 -23.85 -3.65 26.47
CA ASP A 158 -23.73 -4.50 27.65
C ASP A 158 -24.94 -5.48 27.79
N GLY A 159 -25.99 -5.21 27.02
CA GLY A 159 -27.23 -5.97 26.95
C GLY A 159 -28.34 -5.41 27.82
N ILE A 160 -28.29 -4.13 28.18
CA ILE A 160 -29.28 -3.40 28.97
C ILE A 160 -29.69 -2.14 28.21
N ASP A 161 -30.95 -2.08 27.76
CA ASP A 161 -31.43 -0.88 27.05
C ASP A 161 -31.16 0.44 27.84
N ASP A 162 -30.76 1.54 27.19
CA ASP A 162 -30.32 2.82 27.82
C ASP A 162 -31.35 3.39 28.81
N ASP A 163 -32.64 3.20 28.51
CA ASP A 163 -33.78 3.53 29.39
C ASP A 163 -33.65 2.95 30.82
N LEU A 164 -32.92 1.85 30.92
CA LEU A 164 -32.73 0.99 32.07
C LEU A 164 -31.26 0.87 32.48
N ASP A 165 -30.34 1.32 31.64
CA ASP A 165 -28.92 1.36 31.93
C ASP A 165 -28.61 2.47 32.93
N ASN A 166 -27.62 2.19 33.77
CA ASN A 166 -27.04 3.13 34.69
C ASN A 166 -25.56 3.40 34.39
N ASP A 167 -25.00 2.95 33.27
CA ASP A 167 -23.59 3.04 32.83
C ASP A 167 -23.54 3.22 31.29
N GLY A 168 -24.09 4.32 30.79
CA GLY A 168 -24.53 4.45 29.38
C GLY A 168 -23.42 4.54 28.33
N ASP A 169 -22.21 4.90 28.71
CA ASP A 169 -21.04 4.94 27.84
C ASP A 169 -20.10 3.72 28.03
N GLY A 170 -20.44 2.81 28.97
CA GLY A 170 -19.72 1.57 29.19
C GLY A 170 -18.30 1.71 29.77
N ASP A 171 -17.93 2.88 30.31
CA ASP A 171 -16.60 3.13 30.87
C ASP A 171 -16.37 2.39 32.22
N GLY A 172 -17.46 1.96 32.86
CA GLY A 172 -17.51 1.23 34.12
C GLY A 172 -17.84 2.10 35.35
N VAL A 173 -18.27 3.34 35.17
CA VAL A 173 -18.67 4.31 36.17
C VAL A 173 -20.13 4.73 35.94
N ASN A 174 -21.01 4.25 36.83
CA ASN A 174 -22.43 4.54 36.67
C ASN A 174 -22.75 6.05 36.49
N ASN A 175 -23.67 6.42 35.59
CA ASN A 175 -24.10 7.79 35.23
C ASN A 175 -24.47 8.70 36.42
N GLU A 176 -24.86 8.14 37.58
CA GLU A 176 -25.14 8.94 38.79
C GLU A 176 -23.86 9.42 39.52
N ASP A 177 -22.77 8.69 39.33
CA ASP A 177 -21.44 8.93 39.90
C ASP A 177 -20.44 9.45 38.84
N ASP A 178 -20.81 9.42 37.56
CA ASP A 178 -20.03 9.93 36.42
C ASP A 178 -20.21 11.45 36.20
N ALA A 179 -19.11 12.13 35.87
CA ALA A 179 -19.10 13.55 35.52
C ALA A 179 -19.49 13.83 34.05
N PHE A 180 -19.16 12.92 33.12
CA PHE A 180 -19.50 12.96 31.69
C PHE A 180 -20.12 11.61 31.26
N PRO A 181 -21.38 11.32 31.64
CA PRO A 181 -22.03 10.02 31.44
C PRO A 181 -22.28 9.56 30.00
N ASP A 182 -21.82 10.34 29.03
CA ASP A 182 -21.99 10.12 27.59
C ASP A 182 -20.61 10.10 26.89
N ASP A 183 -19.49 10.20 27.63
CA ASP A 183 -18.12 10.25 27.09
C ASP A 183 -17.26 9.16 27.76
N PRO A 184 -17.02 8.03 27.08
CA PRO A 184 -16.32 6.89 27.65
C PRO A 184 -14.85 7.16 28.00
N ASP A 185 -14.27 8.27 27.49
CA ASP A 185 -12.90 8.66 27.79
C ASP A 185 -12.80 9.61 28.99
N GLU A 186 -13.92 10.07 29.58
CA GLU A 186 -13.95 11.06 30.67
C GLU A 186 -14.98 10.75 31.77
N TRP A 187 -14.55 10.27 32.94
CA TRP A 187 -15.48 9.89 34.03
C TRP A 187 -15.42 10.77 35.28
N ASN A 188 -14.44 11.67 35.37
CA ASN A 188 -14.19 12.46 36.57
C ASN A 188 -13.81 13.90 36.25
N ASP A 189 -14.43 14.84 36.94
CA ASP A 189 -14.10 16.27 36.94
C ASP A 189 -13.74 16.66 38.39
N THR A 190 -12.44 16.62 38.70
CA THR A 190 -11.96 16.74 40.09
C THR A 190 -12.19 18.13 40.69
N ASP A 191 -12.20 19.19 39.88
CA ASP A 191 -12.30 20.57 40.36
C ASP A 191 -13.59 21.31 39.96
N GLY A 192 -14.39 20.72 39.10
CA GLY A 192 -15.74 21.12 38.76
C GLY A 192 -15.83 22.21 37.68
N ASP A 193 -14.86 22.30 36.78
CA ASP A 193 -14.87 23.30 35.70
C ASP A 193 -15.52 22.84 34.39
N GLY A 194 -15.80 21.55 34.28
CA GLY A 194 -16.46 20.95 33.12
C GLY A 194 -15.51 20.44 32.04
N TYR A 195 -14.20 20.40 32.29
CA TYR A 195 -13.24 19.61 31.52
C TYR A 195 -12.92 18.33 32.29
N GLY A 196 -12.79 17.21 31.59
CA GLY A 196 -12.54 15.92 32.23
C GLY A 196 -11.08 15.76 32.65
N ASP A 197 -10.84 15.05 33.75
CA ASP A 197 -9.51 14.88 34.33
C ASP A 197 -8.48 14.28 33.34
N ASN A 198 -8.91 13.60 32.26
CA ASN A 198 -8.01 12.98 31.30
C ASN A 198 -7.54 13.96 30.21
N SER A 199 -8.39 14.89 29.78
CA SER A 199 -8.11 15.95 28.81
C SER A 199 -7.57 17.23 29.47
N ASP A 200 -7.99 17.52 30.70
CA ASP A 200 -7.56 18.69 31.47
C ASP A 200 -6.07 18.60 31.84
N VAL A 201 -5.27 19.58 31.40
CA VAL A 201 -3.84 19.67 31.73
C VAL A 201 -3.62 20.04 33.22
N PHE A 202 -4.59 20.68 33.86
CA PHE A 202 -4.62 21.05 35.27
C PHE A 202 -5.86 20.53 36.04
N PRO A 203 -6.04 19.19 36.23
CA PRO A 203 -7.23 18.55 36.82
C PRO A 203 -7.57 18.89 38.28
N ASN A 204 -6.90 19.86 38.89
CA ASN A 204 -7.16 20.27 40.28
C ASN A 204 -7.27 21.79 40.42
N ASN A 205 -7.32 22.51 39.30
CA ASN A 205 -7.44 23.94 39.22
C ASN A 205 -8.55 24.37 38.25
N SER A 206 -9.78 24.52 38.76
CA SER A 206 -10.99 24.89 38.00
C SER A 206 -11.02 26.27 37.33
N THR A 207 -9.86 26.88 37.13
CA THR A 207 -9.69 28.09 36.34
C THR A 207 -8.71 27.89 35.18
N GLU A 208 -8.13 26.71 35.00
CA GLU A 208 -7.13 26.39 33.98
C GLU A 208 -7.39 24.98 33.50
N TRP A 209 -7.48 24.77 32.18
CA TRP A 209 -7.66 23.43 31.58
C TRP A 209 -6.66 23.15 30.45
N GLU A 210 -6.03 24.19 29.91
CA GLU A 210 -5.18 24.17 28.71
C GLU A 210 -3.85 24.92 28.97
N ASP A 211 -2.79 24.52 28.28
CA ASP A 211 -1.40 25.02 28.41
C ASP A 211 -0.75 25.02 27.02
N THR A 212 -1.04 26.04 26.22
CA THR A 212 -0.72 26.10 24.78
C THR A 212 0.79 26.00 24.53
N ASP A 213 1.62 26.69 25.30
CA ASP A 213 3.08 26.66 25.14
C ASP A 213 3.79 25.58 26.00
N GLY A 214 3.03 24.91 26.88
CA GLY A 214 3.52 23.82 27.73
C GLY A 214 4.52 24.28 28.79
N ASP A 215 4.53 25.55 29.20
CA ASP A 215 5.45 26.06 30.22
C ASP A 215 5.03 25.70 31.67
N GLY A 216 3.79 25.22 31.82
CA GLY A 216 3.18 24.81 33.08
C GLY A 216 2.37 25.90 33.80
N ILE A 217 2.08 27.02 33.13
CA ILE A 217 1.10 28.03 33.51
C ILE A 217 -0.06 27.91 32.52
N GLY A 218 -1.27 27.66 33.01
CA GLY A 218 -2.43 27.53 32.11
C GLY A 218 -2.80 28.84 31.44
N ASP A 219 -3.40 28.74 30.26
CA ASP A 219 -3.66 29.84 29.33
C ASP A 219 -4.48 30.98 29.95
N ASN A 220 -5.40 30.70 30.89
CA ASN A 220 -6.20 31.74 31.53
C ASN A 220 -5.40 32.58 32.54
N SER A 221 -4.28 32.05 33.04
CA SER A 221 -3.37 32.73 33.96
C SER A 221 -2.07 33.19 33.32
N ASP A 222 -1.75 32.71 32.12
CA ASP A 222 -0.58 33.16 31.39
C ASP A 222 -0.77 34.57 30.82
N ASP A 223 0.29 35.38 30.91
CA ASP A 223 0.35 36.69 30.28
C ASP A 223 0.81 36.57 28.79
N ASP A 224 1.30 35.41 28.34
CA ASP A 224 1.91 35.08 27.02
C ASP A 224 1.66 33.59 26.72
N ALA A 225 0.41 33.23 26.38
CA ALA A 225 -0.09 31.84 26.44
C ALA A 225 0.52 30.92 25.37
N ASP A 226 0.94 31.46 24.24
CA ASP A 226 1.62 30.69 23.18
C ASP A 226 3.17 30.78 23.24
N GLY A 227 3.71 31.61 24.13
CA GLY A 227 5.14 31.75 24.36
C GLY A 227 5.92 32.39 23.20
N ASP A 228 5.26 33.10 22.29
CA ASP A 228 5.91 33.80 21.16
C ASP A 228 6.71 35.05 21.62
N GLY A 229 6.44 35.53 22.84
CA GLY A 229 7.08 36.68 23.47
C GLY A 229 6.31 38.00 23.37
N VAL A 230 5.09 37.98 22.84
CA VAL A 230 4.13 39.10 22.80
C VAL A 230 3.03 38.83 23.83
N PRO A 231 2.80 39.73 24.79
CA PRO A 231 1.77 39.50 25.80
C PRO A 231 0.36 39.42 25.20
N ASN A 232 -0.49 38.55 25.74
CA ASN A 232 -1.87 38.29 25.32
C ASN A 232 -2.75 39.56 25.13
N ASP A 233 -2.45 40.66 25.84
CA ASP A 233 -3.19 41.93 25.71
C ASP A 233 -2.69 42.87 24.60
N GLU A 234 -1.53 42.55 24.04
CA GLU A 234 -0.90 43.19 22.88
C GLU A 234 -0.85 42.25 21.66
N ASP A 235 -1.24 41.00 21.82
CA ASP A 235 -1.29 39.96 20.79
C ASP A 235 -2.65 39.93 20.06
N GLY A 236 -2.61 39.86 18.72
CA GLY A 236 -3.78 39.69 17.87
C GLY A 236 -4.36 38.27 17.88
N LEU A 237 -3.52 37.26 18.09
CA LEU A 237 -3.84 35.84 18.11
C LEU A 237 -3.16 35.16 19.32
N PRO A 238 -3.65 35.37 20.56
CA PRO A 238 -2.94 35.02 21.80
C PRO A 238 -2.65 33.53 22.07
N LEU A 239 -3.08 32.64 21.18
CA LEU A 239 -2.87 31.19 21.26
C LEU A 239 -2.11 30.66 20.03
N ASN A 240 -1.65 31.53 19.14
CA ASN A 240 -0.95 31.17 17.91
C ASN A 240 0.52 31.63 17.98
N PRO A 241 1.47 30.72 18.27
CA PRO A 241 2.87 31.08 18.48
C PRO A 241 3.59 31.62 17.23
N ASN A 242 2.95 31.57 16.06
CA ASN A 242 3.54 31.95 14.78
C ASN A 242 3.09 33.33 14.28
N GLU A 243 2.10 33.96 14.91
CA GLU A 243 1.65 35.29 14.50
C GLU A 243 1.02 36.07 15.65
N SER A 244 1.49 37.31 15.84
CA SER A 244 1.05 38.17 16.94
C SER A 244 0.30 39.43 16.50
N SER A 245 0.09 39.61 15.20
CA SER A 245 -0.54 40.81 14.64
C SER A 245 -1.71 40.47 13.75
N ASP A 246 -2.91 40.91 14.15
CA ASP A 246 -4.13 40.93 13.36
C ASP A 246 -4.66 42.38 13.32
N SER A 247 -4.48 43.06 12.18
CA SER A 247 -4.66 44.50 12.07
C SER A 247 -6.13 44.93 11.96
N ASP A 248 -7.01 44.10 11.43
CA ASP A 248 -8.44 44.40 11.25
C ASP A 248 -9.38 43.51 12.09
N ASN A 249 -8.81 42.58 12.85
CA ASN A 249 -9.44 41.76 13.88
C ASN A 249 -10.48 40.80 13.29
N ASP A 250 -10.14 40.17 12.16
CA ASP A 250 -10.99 39.17 11.52
C ASP A 250 -10.63 37.72 11.89
N GLY A 251 -9.53 37.53 12.65
CA GLY A 251 -9.05 36.24 13.12
C GLY A 251 -7.94 35.65 12.27
N ILE A 252 -7.59 36.25 11.12
CA ILE A 252 -6.46 35.83 10.31
C ILE A 252 -5.26 36.75 10.58
N GLY A 253 -4.10 36.12 10.72
CA GLY A 253 -2.85 36.80 10.99
C GLY A 253 -2.37 37.66 9.82
N ASN A 254 -1.76 38.83 10.07
CA ASN A 254 -1.30 39.74 9.00
C ASN A 254 -0.27 39.10 8.04
N ASN A 255 0.41 38.03 8.46
CA ASN A 255 1.36 37.28 7.64
C ASN A 255 0.67 36.34 6.63
N GLN A 256 -0.56 35.93 6.93
CA GLN A 256 -1.40 35.01 6.16
C GLN A 256 -2.52 35.75 5.42
N ASP A 257 -2.95 36.90 5.93
CA ASP A 257 -3.98 37.75 5.33
C ASP A 257 -3.43 38.51 4.11
N ALA A 258 -4.00 38.27 2.93
CA ALA A 258 -3.67 38.99 1.69
C ALA A 258 -4.08 40.47 1.77
N PHE A 259 -5.09 40.80 2.57
CA PHE A 259 -5.55 42.17 2.84
C PHE A 259 -5.60 42.49 4.35
N PRO A 260 -4.43 42.69 5.01
CA PRO A 260 -4.28 42.95 6.46
C PRO A 260 -4.96 44.20 7.03
N ASN A 261 -5.87 44.86 6.31
CA ASN A 261 -6.60 46.02 6.80
C ASN A 261 -8.06 46.00 6.32
N ASP A 262 -8.53 44.92 5.70
CA ASP A 262 -9.91 44.70 5.30
C ASP A 262 -10.41 43.34 5.76
N ALA A 263 -10.98 43.31 6.97
CA ALA A 263 -11.63 42.14 7.60
C ALA A 263 -12.74 41.42 6.79
N ASN A 264 -13.01 41.82 5.53
CA ASN A 264 -13.93 41.13 4.63
C ASN A 264 -13.20 40.50 3.43
N GLU A 265 -11.88 40.55 3.38
CA GLU A 265 -11.05 40.03 2.28
C GLU A 265 -9.82 39.41 2.90
N GLN A 266 -9.66 38.10 2.80
CA GLN A 266 -8.54 37.37 3.42
C GLN A 266 -7.61 36.76 2.37
N TYR A 267 -8.17 36.43 1.20
CA TYR A 267 -7.54 35.66 0.13
C TYR A 267 -7.52 36.48 -1.18
N ASP A 268 -6.49 36.25 -2.01
CA ASP A 268 -6.22 36.87 -3.32
C ASP A 268 -5.65 35.77 -4.23
N THR A 269 -6.49 34.81 -4.61
CA THR A 269 -6.08 33.51 -5.16
C THR A 269 -5.23 33.66 -6.42
N ASP A 270 -5.58 34.57 -7.31
CA ASP A 270 -4.82 34.89 -8.51
C ASP A 270 -3.76 36.01 -8.35
N SER A 271 -3.67 36.59 -7.15
CA SER A 271 -2.80 37.70 -6.79
C SER A 271 -2.96 38.94 -7.69
N ASP A 272 -4.16 39.22 -8.19
CA ASP A 272 -4.46 40.40 -9.00
C ASP A 272 -4.62 41.70 -8.15
N GLY A 273 -4.79 41.51 -6.83
CA GLY A 273 -4.95 42.57 -5.84
C GLY A 273 -6.41 42.96 -5.57
N ILE A 274 -7.36 42.15 -5.99
CA ILE A 274 -8.77 42.16 -5.61
C ILE A 274 -9.00 40.89 -4.79
N GLY A 275 -9.54 41.01 -3.58
CA GLY A 275 -9.77 39.82 -2.77
C GLY A 275 -10.95 39.00 -3.27
N ASP A 276 -10.91 37.70 -3.03
CA ASP A 276 -11.83 36.70 -3.57
C ASP A 276 -13.30 37.01 -3.22
N ASN A 277 -13.61 37.62 -2.06
CA ASN A 277 -14.99 38.02 -1.75
C ASN A 277 -15.52 39.15 -2.65
N SER A 278 -14.61 39.90 -3.29
CA SER A 278 -14.90 41.00 -4.22
C SER A 278 -14.61 40.68 -5.67
N ASP A 279 -13.77 39.69 -5.97
CA ASP A 279 -13.52 39.22 -7.32
C ASP A 279 -14.72 38.38 -7.83
N THR A 280 -14.67 38.04 -9.11
CA THR A 280 -15.72 37.33 -9.85
C THR A 280 -15.14 36.22 -10.72
N ASP A 281 -13.84 35.98 -10.60
CA ASP A 281 -12.98 35.10 -11.39
C ASP A 281 -11.70 34.88 -10.55
N ASP A 282 -11.86 34.26 -9.37
CA ASP A 282 -10.88 34.25 -8.26
C ASP A 282 -9.51 33.62 -8.66
N ASP A 283 -9.50 32.72 -9.64
CA ASP A 283 -8.30 32.08 -10.19
C ASP A 283 -7.82 32.66 -11.54
N ASN A 284 -8.58 33.60 -12.10
CA ASN A 284 -8.35 34.25 -13.40
C ASN A 284 -8.15 33.28 -14.59
N ASP A 285 -8.78 32.09 -14.56
CA ASP A 285 -8.76 31.12 -15.67
C ASP A 285 -9.61 31.61 -16.88
N GLY A 286 -10.50 32.57 -16.61
CA GLY A 286 -11.39 33.22 -17.57
C GLY A 286 -12.84 32.70 -17.56
N VAL A 287 -13.23 31.91 -16.56
CA VAL A 287 -14.58 31.46 -16.23
C VAL A 287 -15.00 32.12 -14.91
N GLU A 288 -16.10 32.89 -14.92
CA GLU A 288 -16.57 33.54 -13.69
C GLU A 288 -16.98 32.49 -12.63
N ASP A 289 -16.67 32.69 -11.33
CA ASP A 289 -16.86 31.71 -10.24
C ASP A 289 -18.26 31.08 -10.21
N ILE A 290 -19.29 31.88 -10.53
CA ILE A 290 -20.69 31.40 -10.56
C ILE A 290 -20.96 30.32 -11.62
N ALA A 291 -20.07 30.21 -12.59
CA ALA A 291 -20.10 29.24 -13.67
C ALA A 291 -18.92 28.25 -13.62
N ASP A 292 -18.02 28.43 -12.66
CA ASP A 292 -16.88 27.58 -12.40
C ASP A 292 -17.25 26.48 -11.38
N ALA A 293 -16.78 25.26 -11.62
CA ALA A 293 -16.91 24.16 -10.67
C ALA A 293 -15.77 24.14 -9.64
N PHE A 294 -14.62 24.74 -9.98
CA PHE A 294 -13.41 24.85 -9.16
C PHE A 294 -12.92 26.31 -9.19
N PRO A 295 -13.62 27.25 -8.53
CA PRO A 295 -13.36 28.69 -8.64
C PRO A 295 -11.94 29.15 -8.27
N LEU A 296 -11.16 28.31 -7.60
CA LEU A 296 -9.82 28.61 -7.09
C LEU A 296 -8.70 27.84 -7.83
N ASP A 297 -9.04 26.89 -8.72
CA ASP A 297 -8.04 26.14 -9.50
C ASP A 297 -7.97 26.62 -10.96
N PRO A 298 -6.93 27.39 -11.33
CA PRO A 298 -6.81 27.95 -12.68
C PRO A 298 -6.61 26.91 -13.80
N ASN A 299 -6.54 25.62 -13.47
CA ASN A 299 -6.44 24.52 -14.41
C ASN A 299 -7.74 23.73 -14.56
N GLU A 300 -8.78 23.98 -13.77
CA GLU A 300 -10.02 23.21 -13.78
C GLU A 300 -11.22 24.15 -13.73
N SER A 301 -12.18 23.97 -14.63
CA SER A 301 -13.40 24.79 -14.63
C SER A 301 -14.68 24.03 -14.91
N LEU A 302 -14.58 22.71 -15.07
CA LEU A 302 -15.71 21.83 -15.37
C LEU A 302 -15.60 20.56 -14.54
N ASP A 303 -16.71 20.16 -13.96
CA ASP A 303 -16.95 18.83 -13.39
C ASP A 303 -18.19 18.26 -14.09
N THR A 304 -17.98 17.47 -15.14
CA THR A 304 -19.07 17.07 -16.04
C THR A 304 -20.04 16.08 -15.39
N ASP A 305 -19.58 15.23 -14.46
CA ASP A 305 -20.41 14.22 -13.81
C ASP A 305 -20.71 14.49 -12.33
N GLY A 306 -20.09 15.50 -11.72
CA GLY A 306 -20.42 16.03 -10.41
C GLY A 306 -19.79 15.23 -9.28
N ASP A 307 -18.63 14.62 -9.50
CA ASP A 307 -17.96 13.79 -8.51
C ASP A 307 -16.85 14.52 -7.75
N GLY A 308 -16.57 15.78 -8.10
CA GLY A 308 -15.57 16.63 -7.46
C GLY A 308 -14.16 16.51 -8.05
N ALA A 309 -13.94 15.74 -9.12
CA ALA A 309 -12.70 15.80 -9.90
C ALA A 309 -12.91 16.67 -11.16
N GLY A 310 -11.95 17.56 -11.45
CA GLY A 310 -12.04 18.42 -12.63
C GLY A 310 -11.80 17.66 -13.93
N ASP A 311 -12.53 18.03 -14.99
CA ASP A 311 -12.52 17.37 -16.30
C ASP A 311 -11.11 17.24 -16.92
N ASN A 312 -10.13 18.11 -16.57
CA ASN A 312 -8.78 18.04 -17.13
C ASN A 312 -7.88 17.01 -16.42
N SER A 313 -8.15 16.72 -15.15
CA SER A 313 -7.43 15.75 -14.31
C SER A 313 -8.15 14.41 -14.20
N ASP A 314 -9.47 14.39 -14.31
CA ASP A 314 -10.30 13.19 -14.27
C ASP A 314 -10.08 12.31 -15.51
N VAL A 315 -9.71 11.04 -15.27
CA VAL A 315 -9.54 10.04 -16.33
C VAL A 315 -10.88 9.59 -16.90
N PHE A 316 -11.96 9.68 -16.12
CA PHE A 316 -13.32 9.34 -16.51
C PHE A 316 -14.34 10.48 -16.31
N PRO A 317 -14.24 11.62 -17.05
CA PRO A 317 -15.08 12.83 -16.90
C PRO A 317 -16.58 12.70 -17.16
N ASN A 318 -17.11 11.48 -17.26
CA ASN A 318 -18.55 11.24 -17.47
C ASN A 318 -19.05 10.06 -16.61
N ASP A 319 -18.24 9.56 -15.67
CA ASP A 319 -18.54 8.48 -14.76
C ASP A 319 -18.16 8.86 -13.32
N ALA A 320 -19.11 9.47 -12.60
CA ALA A 320 -18.95 9.92 -11.22
C ALA A 320 -18.59 8.83 -10.18
N SER A 321 -18.41 7.59 -10.60
CA SER A 321 -17.93 6.49 -9.74
C SER A 321 -16.44 6.18 -9.93
N GLU A 322 -15.76 6.82 -10.88
CA GLU A 322 -14.38 6.55 -11.24
C GLU A 322 -13.64 7.85 -11.55
N LYS A 323 -12.47 8.06 -10.94
CA LYS A 323 -11.63 9.25 -11.17
C LYS A 323 -10.23 8.92 -11.68
N LEU A 324 -9.72 7.78 -11.23
CA LEU A 324 -8.33 7.36 -11.39
C LEU A 324 -8.26 6.07 -12.20
N ASP A 325 -7.18 5.94 -12.97
CA ASP A 325 -6.77 4.73 -13.70
C ASP A 325 -5.26 4.58 -13.46
N SER A 326 -4.92 3.94 -12.35
CA SER A 326 -3.56 3.91 -11.82
C SER A 326 -2.56 3.16 -12.71
N ASP A 327 -3.04 2.21 -13.53
CA ASP A 327 -2.19 1.43 -14.43
C ASP A 327 -2.42 1.67 -15.94
N GLY A 328 -3.46 2.43 -16.29
CA GLY A 328 -3.74 2.88 -17.65
C GLY A 328 -4.39 1.82 -18.55
N ASP A 329 -5.06 0.81 -17.99
CA ASP A 329 -5.75 -0.23 -18.77
C ASP A 329 -7.16 0.18 -19.25
N GLY A 330 -7.69 1.28 -18.69
CA GLY A 330 -8.99 1.85 -19.02
C GLY A 330 -10.16 1.34 -18.18
N VAL A 331 -9.90 0.59 -17.10
CA VAL A 331 -10.84 0.31 -16.00
C VAL A 331 -10.47 1.23 -14.85
N GLY A 332 -11.47 1.92 -14.27
CA GLY A 332 -11.20 2.83 -13.17
C GLY A 332 -10.87 2.07 -11.87
N ASP A 333 -10.05 2.69 -11.03
CA ASP A 333 -9.50 2.10 -9.80
C ASP A 333 -10.58 1.56 -8.85
N ASN A 334 -11.80 2.12 -8.82
CA ASN A 334 -12.87 1.64 -7.94
C ASN A 334 -13.53 0.35 -8.46
N SER A 335 -13.54 0.15 -9.78
CA SER A 335 -14.04 -1.05 -10.44
C SER A 335 -12.96 -2.09 -10.68
N ASP A 336 -11.69 -1.68 -10.64
CA ASP A 336 -10.55 -2.55 -10.89
C ASP A 336 -10.13 -3.33 -9.62
N MET A 337 -10.16 -4.66 -9.73
CA MET A 337 -9.68 -5.53 -8.65
C MET A 337 -8.14 -5.58 -8.54
N PHE A 338 -7.43 -5.14 -9.58
CA PHE A 338 -5.98 -5.06 -9.66
C PHE A 338 -5.47 -3.70 -10.19
N PRO A 339 -5.72 -2.56 -9.50
CA PRO A 339 -5.44 -1.19 -9.99
C PRO A 339 -3.98 -0.82 -10.31
N SER A 340 -3.05 -1.77 -10.20
CA SER A 340 -1.62 -1.56 -10.46
C SER A 340 -1.06 -2.51 -11.52
N ASN A 341 -1.93 -3.31 -12.14
CA ASN A 341 -1.56 -4.35 -13.08
C ASN A 341 -2.38 -4.24 -14.38
N THR A 342 -1.83 -3.50 -15.34
CA THR A 342 -2.46 -3.19 -16.63
C THR A 342 -2.92 -4.39 -17.49
N ASP A 343 -2.55 -5.62 -17.09
CA ASP A 343 -2.95 -6.86 -17.76
C ASP A 343 -4.13 -7.57 -17.05
N GLU A 344 -4.62 -7.11 -15.90
CA GLU A 344 -5.67 -7.73 -15.08
C GLU A 344 -6.64 -6.70 -14.50
N TRP A 345 -7.95 -6.95 -14.57
CA TRP A 345 -8.97 -6.01 -14.05
C TRP A 345 -10.13 -6.68 -13.28
N SER A 346 -10.18 -8.01 -13.25
CA SER A 346 -11.26 -8.77 -12.62
C SER A 346 -10.73 -10.10 -12.11
N ASP A 347 -11.27 -10.57 -10.99
CA ASP A 347 -11.06 -11.90 -10.45
C ASP A 347 -12.43 -12.45 -10.04
N THR A 348 -12.99 -13.27 -10.92
CA THR A 348 -14.39 -13.69 -10.88
C THR A 348 -14.69 -14.64 -9.72
N ASP A 349 -13.70 -15.39 -9.22
CA ASP A 349 -13.89 -16.37 -8.14
C ASP A 349 -13.22 -16.00 -6.81
N GLY A 350 -12.48 -14.89 -6.77
CA GLY A 350 -11.93 -14.26 -5.58
C GLY A 350 -10.70 -14.97 -5.03
N ASP A 351 -9.93 -15.64 -5.88
CA ASP A 351 -8.75 -16.42 -5.47
C ASP A 351 -7.43 -15.65 -5.50
N GLY A 352 -7.48 -14.41 -6.01
CA GLY A 352 -6.36 -13.48 -6.07
C GLY A 352 -5.54 -13.55 -7.35
N VAL A 353 -5.90 -14.37 -8.34
CA VAL A 353 -5.34 -14.35 -9.69
C VAL A 353 -6.37 -13.75 -10.65
N GLY A 354 -5.97 -12.71 -11.39
CA GLY A 354 -6.88 -12.09 -12.34
C GLY A 354 -7.30 -13.01 -13.49
N ASP A 355 -8.54 -12.81 -13.96
CA ASP A 355 -9.22 -13.63 -14.97
C ASP A 355 -8.42 -13.82 -16.27
N ASN A 356 -7.50 -12.90 -16.62
CA ASN A 356 -6.71 -13.02 -17.85
C ASN A 356 -5.49 -13.93 -17.70
N SER A 357 -4.93 -14.01 -16.49
CA SER A 357 -3.81 -14.90 -16.14
C SER A 357 -4.28 -16.24 -15.59
N ASP A 358 -5.49 -16.30 -15.05
CA ASP A 358 -6.04 -17.52 -14.48
C ASP A 358 -6.46 -18.52 -15.57
N ALA A 359 -5.96 -19.76 -15.46
CA ALA A 359 -6.36 -20.86 -16.32
C ALA A 359 -7.80 -21.32 -16.05
N PHE A 360 -8.32 -21.11 -14.83
CA PHE A 360 -9.67 -21.47 -14.41
C PHE A 360 -10.41 -20.32 -13.68
N PRO A 361 -10.81 -19.24 -14.39
CA PRO A 361 -11.38 -18.00 -13.80
C PRO A 361 -12.72 -18.11 -13.04
N ILE A 362 -13.20 -19.31 -12.75
CA ILE A 362 -14.46 -19.54 -12.04
C ILE A 362 -14.33 -20.65 -10.96
N ASP A 363 -13.12 -21.17 -10.75
CA ASP A 363 -12.82 -22.19 -9.75
C ASP A 363 -11.63 -21.75 -8.88
N SER A 364 -11.94 -21.12 -7.75
CA SER A 364 -10.97 -20.57 -6.80
C SER A 364 -10.04 -21.59 -6.13
N ASN A 365 -10.11 -22.87 -6.52
CA ASN A 365 -9.18 -23.90 -6.08
C ASN A 365 -8.12 -24.25 -7.14
N GLU A 366 -8.20 -23.71 -8.36
CA GLU A 366 -7.32 -24.04 -9.48
C GLU A 366 -6.89 -22.77 -10.22
N GLN A 367 -5.58 -22.49 -10.28
CA GLN A 367 -5.06 -21.28 -10.93
C GLN A 367 -4.20 -21.58 -12.17
N LEU A 368 -3.64 -22.79 -12.21
CA LEU A 368 -2.59 -23.16 -13.15
C LEU A 368 -2.99 -24.45 -13.86
N ASP A 369 -2.70 -24.52 -15.16
CA ASP A 369 -2.74 -25.72 -15.99
C ASP A 369 -1.38 -25.83 -16.68
N SER A 370 -0.41 -26.39 -15.94
CA SER A 370 1.01 -26.33 -16.29
C SER A 370 1.36 -27.10 -17.57
N ASP A 371 0.54 -28.07 -17.99
CA ASP A 371 0.75 -28.84 -19.21
C ASP A 371 -0.34 -28.69 -20.29
N GLY A 372 -1.42 -27.96 -19.98
CA GLY A 372 -2.46 -27.55 -20.90
C GLY A 372 -3.46 -28.66 -21.21
N ASP A 373 -3.67 -29.60 -20.30
CA ASP A 373 -4.55 -30.75 -20.50
C ASP A 373 -5.99 -30.53 -20.01
N GLY A 374 -6.22 -29.42 -19.30
CA GLY A 374 -7.52 -28.97 -18.81
C GLY A 374 -7.88 -29.44 -17.41
N VAL A 375 -6.97 -30.09 -16.68
CA VAL A 375 -7.07 -30.31 -15.23
C VAL A 375 -6.09 -29.36 -14.53
N GLY A 376 -6.56 -28.68 -13.48
CA GLY A 376 -5.70 -27.75 -12.76
C GLY A 376 -4.64 -28.47 -11.92
N ASP A 377 -3.49 -27.81 -11.72
CA ASP A 377 -2.32 -28.34 -11.04
C ASP A 377 -2.62 -28.90 -9.63
N ASN A 378 -3.67 -28.42 -8.94
CA ASN A 378 -4.02 -28.93 -7.60
C ASN A 378 -4.84 -30.23 -7.66
N ALA A 379 -5.62 -30.43 -8.72
CA ALA A 379 -6.39 -31.65 -8.99
C ALA A 379 -5.59 -32.70 -9.77
N ASP A 380 -4.53 -32.29 -10.47
CA ASP A 380 -3.70 -33.16 -11.30
C ASP A 380 -2.60 -33.88 -10.48
N ALA A 381 -2.57 -35.22 -10.54
CA ALA A 381 -1.51 -36.02 -9.94
C ALA A 381 -0.16 -35.86 -10.68
N PHE A 382 -0.18 -35.48 -11.95
CA PHE A 382 0.99 -35.25 -12.80
C PHE A 382 0.94 -33.90 -13.56
N PRO A 383 1.04 -32.75 -12.87
CA PRO A 383 0.83 -31.39 -13.43
C PRO A 383 1.75 -30.96 -14.60
N TYR A 384 2.67 -31.81 -15.04
CA TYR A 384 3.63 -31.51 -16.10
C TYR A 384 3.65 -32.57 -17.21
N ASP A 385 2.70 -33.51 -17.22
CA ASP A 385 2.55 -34.55 -18.24
C ASP A 385 1.09 -34.66 -18.69
N ASN A 386 0.78 -33.95 -19.78
CA ASN A 386 -0.57 -33.87 -20.37
C ASN A 386 -1.19 -35.21 -20.85
N ASN A 387 -0.55 -36.34 -20.60
CA ASN A 387 -1.07 -37.67 -20.88
C ASN A 387 -1.47 -38.41 -19.60
N GLU A 388 -1.24 -37.87 -18.41
CA GLU A 388 -1.51 -38.51 -17.12
C GLU A 388 -2.15 -37.49 -16.18
N GLN A 389 -3.30 -37.83 -15.58
CA GLN A 389 -4.03 -36.94 -14.65
C GLN A 389 -4.31 -37.58 -13.29
N GLU A 390 -4.43 -38.91 -13.26
CA GLU A 390 -4.83 -39.69 -12.10
C GLU A 390 -3.72 -40.69 -11.72
N ASP A 391 -3.51 -40.85 -10.41
CA ASP A 391 -2.71 -41.92 -9.80
C ASP A 391 -3.62 -42.62 -8.76
N SER A 392 -4.39 -43.59 -9.24
CA SER A 392 -5.50 -44.18 -8.48
C SER A 392 -5.04 -44.98 -7.25
N ASP A 393 -3.82 -45.49 -7.23
CA ASP A 393 -3.26 -46.25 -6.11
C ASP A 393 -2.05 -45.62 -5.39
N GLY A 394 -1.53 -44.51 -5.91
CA GLY A 394 -0.49 -43.71 -5.28
C GLY A 394 0.91 -44.30 -5.41
N ASP A 395 1.18 -45.14 -6.41
CA ASP A 395 2.50 -45.73 -6.65
C ASP A 395 3.46 -44.82 -7.43
N GLY A 396 2.95 -43.73 -7.99
CA GLY A 396 3.69 -42.73 -8.76
C GLY A 396 3.78 -43.01 -10.26
N VAL A 397 3.04 -44.00 -10.78
CA VAL A 397 2.81 -44.24 -12.21
C VAL A 397 1.38 -43.82 -12.54
N GLY A 398 1.20 -42.97 -13.55
CA GLY A 398 -0.13 -42.51 -13.92
C GLY A 398 -0.99 -43.62 -14.50
N ASP A 399 -2.31 -43.52 -14.29
CA ASP A 399 -3.28 -44.54 -14.65
C ASP A 399 -3.26 -44.92 -16.16
N ASN A 400 -2.83 -44.02 -17.06
CA ASN A 400 -2.73 -44.37 -18.49
C ASN A 400 -1.44 -45.15 -18.82
N ALA A 401 -0.40 -45.04 -17.99
CA ALA A 401 0.84 -45.79 -18.07
C ALA A 401 0.84 -47.08 -17.24
N ASP A 402 -0.03 -47.17 -16.23
CA ASP A 402 -0.14 -48.32 -15.33
C ASP A 402 -1.03 -49.44 -15.93
N ALA A 403 -0.50 -50.65 -16.00
CA ALA A 403 -1.26 -51.82 -16.47
C ALA A 403 -2.29 -52.32 -15.43
N LEU A 404 -2.07 -52.06 -14.15
CA LEU A 404 -2.91 -52.36 -12.99
C LEU A 404 -3.12 -51.11 -12.11
N PRO A 405 -3.86 -50.08 -12.56
CA PRO A 405 -3.97 -48.75 -11.88
C PRO A 405 -4.61 -48.73 -10.48
N ASN A 406 -4.92 -49.88 -9.88
CA ASN A 406 -5.53 -49.96 -8.55
C ASN A 406 -4.71 -50.88 -7.61
N ASP A 407 -3.51 -51.27 -8.03
CA ASP A 407 -2.59 -52.13 -7.29
C ASP A 407 -1.17 -51.55 -7.26
N SER A 408 -0.94 -50.73 -6.23
CA SER A 408 0.34 -50.06 -5.96
C SER A 408 1.60 -50.95 -5.86
N GLY A 409 1.45 -52.28 -5.96
CA GLY A 409 2.56 -53.22 -6.03
C GLY A 409 3.07 -53.55 -7.43
N GLU A 410 2.33 -53.24 -8.51
CA GLU A 410 2.34 -54.14 -9.68
C GLU A 410 2.25 -53.51 -11.09
N ASN A 411 2.68 -52.26 -11.30
CA ASN A 411 2.51 -51.41 -12.51
C ASN A 411 2.85 -51.94 -13.93
N ALA A 412 3.29 -53.18 -14.08
CA ALA A 412 3.55 -53.82 -15.37
C ALA A 412 2.88 -55.20 -15.44
N ASP A 413 2.24 -55.48 -16.57
CA ASP A 413 1.70 -56.80 -16.95
C ASP A 413 2.24 -57.13 -18.34
N SER A 414 3.41 -57.78 -18.37
CA SER A 414 4.20 -57.96 -19.59
C SER A 414 3.55 -58.88 -20.61
N ASP A 415 2.65 -59.78 -20.19
CA ASP A 415 1.94 -60.72 -21.09
C ASP A 415 0.42 -60.54 -21.15
N GLY A 416 -0.14 -59.66 -20.32
CA GLY A 416 -1.53 -59.21 -20.39
C GLY A 416 -2.53 -60.21 -19.81
N ASP A 417 -2.12 -61.07 -18.89
CA ASP A 417 -2.99 -62.08 -18.29
C ASP A 417 -3.76 -61.59 -17.04
N GLY A 418 -3.43 -60.39 -16.56
CA GLY A 418 -4.08 -59.72 -15.44
C GLY A 418 -3.41 -59.98 -14.08
N VAL A 419 -2.26 -60.66 -14.03
CA VAL A 419 -1.38 -60.75 -12.86
C VAL A 419 -0.13 -59.89 -13.12
N GLY A 420 0.17 -58.95 -12.21
CA GLY A 420 1.33 -58.07 -12.40
C GLY A 420 2.68 -58.79 -12.27
N ASP A 421 3.69 -58.27 -12.97
CA ASP A 421 5.00 -58.89 -13.17
C ASP A 421 5.75 -59.29 -11.88
N ASN A 422 5.51 -58.64 -10.72
CA ASN A 422 6.20 -58.97 -9.47
C ASN A 422 5.44 -60.03 -8.64
N SER A 423 4.14 -60.21 -8.93
CA SER A 423 3.29 -61.28 -8.39
C SER A 423 3.24 -62.51 -9.30
N ASP A 424 3.54 -62.36 -10.59
CA ASP A 424 3.57 -63.43 -11.57
C ASP A 424 4.91 -64.21 -11.52
N ALA A 425 4.84 -65.53 -11.32
CA ALA A 425 6.01 -66.41 -11.36
C ALA A 425 6.58 -66.57 -12.79
N PHE A 426 5.76 -66.35 -13.83
CA PHE A 426 6.11 -66.41 -15.24
C PHE A 426 5.60 -65.20 -16.06
N PRO A 427 6.18 -63.99 -15.86
CA PRO A 427 5.69 -62.71 -16.43
C PRO A 427 5.65 -62.55 -17.96
N ASN A 428 5.67 -63.60 -18.80
CA ASN A 428 5.91 -63.49 -20.24
C ASN A 428 5.20 -64.53 -21.18
N ASP A 429 4.27 -65.40 -20.79
CA ASP A 429 3.58 -66.31 -21.76
C ASP A 429 2.08 -66.60 -21.45
N SER A 430 1.45 -65.80 -20.59
CA SER A 430 0.00 -65.58 -20.37
C SER A 430 -0.88 -66.78 -19.96
N SER A 431 -0.26 -67.91 -19.66
CA SER A 431 -0.97 -69.18 -19.46
C SER A 431 -0.62 -69.91 -18.15
N GLU A 432 0.35 -69.42 -17.40
CA GLU A 432 0.79 -69.97 -16.12
C GLU A 432 1.24 -68.80 -15.26
N ASP A 433 0.56 -68.46 -14.17
CA ASP A 433 0.89 -67.29 -13.30
C ASP A 433 1.51 -67.71 -11.95
N THR A 434 1.36 -68.99 -11.59
CA THR A 434 1.65 -69.53 -10.26
C THR A 434 2.63 -70.70 -10.36
N ASP A 435 3.61 -70.73 -9.45
CA ASP A 435 4.53 -71.85 -9.20
C ASP A 435 4.44 -72.22 -7.72
N SER A 436 3.48 -73.09 -7.39
CA SER A 436 3.09 -73.37 -6.00
C SER A 436 4.20 -74.06 -5.18
N ASP A 437 5.10 -74.79 -5.83
CA ASP A 437 6.20 -75.51 -5.16
C ASP A 437 7.61 -74.97 -5.46
N GLY A 438 7.74 -74.03 -6.39
CA GLY A 438 8.97 -73.31 -6.70
C GLY A 438 9.95 -74.10 -7.55
N ASP A 439 9.50 -75.08 -8.33
CA ASP A 439 10.35 -75.93 -9.16
C ASP A 439 10.61 -75.40 -10.58
N GLY A 440 9.93 -74.30 -10.94
CA GLY A 440 10.07 -73.58 -12.20
C GLY A 440 9.19 -74.10 -13.34
N VAL A 441 8.20 -74.96 -13.06
CA VAL A 441 7.11 -75.32 -13.99
C VAL A 441 5.79 -74.78 -13.42
N GLY A 442 5.05 -74.01 -14.23
CA GLY A 442 3.81 -73.40 -13.77
C GLY A 442 2.68 -74.42 -13.53
N ASP A 443 1.77 -74.07 -12.63
CA ASP A 443 0.76 -74.98 -12.06
C ASP A 443 -0.22 -75.61 -13.08
N ASN A 444 -0.50 -75.00 -14.23
CA ASN A 444 -1.38 -75.57 -15.28
C ASN A 444 -0.61 -76.52 -16.23
N SER A 445 0.71 -76.36 -16.32
CA SER A 445 1.65 -77.26 -17.00
C SER A 445 2.22 -78.36 -16.09
N ASP A 446 2.11 -78.22 -14.76
CA ASP A 446 2.54 -79.21 -13.79
C ASP A 446 1.41 -80.20 -13.41
N GLU A 447 1.71 -81.50 -13.47
CA GLU A 447 0.80 -82.55 -13.02
C GLU A 447 0.83 -82.76 -11.49
N TYR A 448 1.84 -82.25 -10.79
CA TYR A 448 1.96 -82.26 -9.33
C TYR A 448 2.34 -80.89 -8.71
N PRO A 449 1.49 -79.86 -8.81
CA PRO A 449 1.81 -78.47 -8.42
C PRO A 449 2.24 -78.20 -6.96
N ASP A 450 2.23 -79.22 -6.09
CA ASP A 450 2.62 -79.11 -4.67
C ASP A 450 3.87 -79.96 -4.33
N ASP A 451 4.53 -80.61 -5.30
CA ASP A 451 5.69 -81.52 -5.10
C ASP A 451 6.91 -81.09 -5.94
N PRO A 452 7.88 -80.37 -5.34
CA PRO A 452 8.98 -79.68 -6.06
C PRO A 452 10.05 -80.63 -6.64
N PHE A 453 9.74 -81.92 -6.68
CA PHE A 453 10.58 -82.97 -7.23
C PHE A 453 9.90 -83.71 -8.39
N ARG A 454 8.68 -83.32 -8.82
CA ARG A 454 7.89 -84.03 -9.82
C ARG A 454 7.09 -83.07 -10.70
N THR A 455 7.41 -83.02 -11.99
CA THR A 455 6.67 -82.19 -12.96
C THR A 455 5.89 -82.96 -14.03
N GLU A 456 6.13 -84.26 -14.18
CA GLU A 456 5.47 -85.12 -15.18
C GLU A 456 4.91 -86.39 -14.54
N ALA A 457 3.77 -86.90 -15.03
CA ALA A 457 3.26 -88.21 -14.67
C ALA A 457 4.34 -89.29 -14.69
N GLU A 458 4.44 -90.04 -13.59
CA GLU A 458 5.09 -91.34 -13.65
C GLU A 458 4.33 -92.22 -14.66
N ALA A 459 4.92 -92.42 -15.83
CA ALA A 459 4.43 -93.39 -16.80
C ALA A 459 4.21 -94.73 -16.09
N ASP A 460 2.95 -95.15 -15.98
CA ASP A 460 2.49 -96.33 -15.26
C ASP A 460 3.46 -97.51 -15.47
N GLY A 461 3.98 -97.98 -14.34
CA GLY A 461 5.16 -98.84 -14.24
C GLY A 461 5.07 -100.14 -15.05
N GLY A 462 5.83 -100.19 -16.13
CA GLY A 462 6.31 -101.43 -16.74
C GLY A 462 7.62 -101.89 -16.11
N PHE A 463 7.55 -102.45 -14.90
CA PHE A 463 8.67 -103.05 -14.16
C PHE A 463 9.49 -104.05 -15.01
N LEU A 464 10.78 -103.78 -15.27
CA LEU A 464 11.83 -104.81 -15.37
C LEU A 464 13.21 -104.22 -15.00
N PRO A 465 14.04 -104.91 -14.18
CA PRO A 465 15.27 -104.36 -13.62
C PRO A 465 16.50 -104.66 -14.50
N GLY A 466 17.49 -103.75 -14.47
CA GLY A 466 18.88 -104.14 -14.65
C GLY A 466 19.79 -103.15 -15.37
N PHE A 467 20.73 -102.58 -14.60
CA PHE A 467 22.04 -102.07 -15.01
C PHE A 467 22.04 -100.84 -15.95
N SER A 468 22.85 -99.81 -15.81
CA SER A 468 23.99 -99.50 -14.94
C SER A 468 24.28 -98.00 -15.14
N SER A 469 24.65 -97.30 -14.06
CA SER A 469 25.64 -96.21 -14.00
C SER A 469 26.13 -95.59 -15.32
N ILE A 470 26.18 -94.24 -15.41
CA ILE A 470 27.42 -93.44 -15.62
C ILE A 470 27.14 -91.92 -15.76
N MET A 471 27.78 -91.18 -14.86
CA MET A 471 28.43 -89.86 -14.99
C MET A 471 27.62 -88.57 -15.14
N GLY A 472 27.73 -87.75 -14.10
CA GLY A 472 27.75 -86.29 -14.23
C GLY A 472 29.08 -85.75 -14.79
N ILE A 473 29.02 -84.55 -15.34
CA ILE A 473 30.12 -83.63 -15.67
C ILE A 473 29.54 -82.22 -15.40
N ILE A 474 29.76 -81.61 -14.23
CA ILE A 474 30.80 -80.59 -13.91
C ILE A 474 31.01 -79.49 -14.98
N SER A 475 30.43 -78.32 -14.69
CA SER A 475 30.95 -76.94 -14.78
C SER A 475 32.30 -76.67 -15.49
N MET A 476 32.34 -75.68 -16.40
CA MET A 476 33.34 -74.59 -16.44
C MET A 476 33.12 -73.58 -17.59
N LEU A 477 33.46 -72.30 -17.29
CA LEU A 477 33.81 -71.15 -18.15
C LEU A 477 32.67 -70.24 -18.67
N GLY A 478 32.68 -68.92 -18.43
CA GLY A 478 33.74 -68.11 -17.83
C GLY A 478 33.39 -66.64 -17.60
N ALA A 479 34.03 -66.07 -16.58
CA ALA A 479 34.22 -64.64 -16.41
C ALA A 479 35.41 -64.19 -17.27
N ALA A 480 35.22 -63.13 -18.06
CA ALA A 480 36.31 -62.40 -18.68
C ALA A 480 36.07 -60.89 -18.52
N ILE A 481 36.84 -60.32 -17.59
CA ILE A 481 37.08 -58.89 -17.43
C ILE A 481 37.80 -58.37 -18.69
N ILE A 482 37.27 -57.33 -19.33
CA ILE A 482 38.06 -56.41 -20.17
C ILE A 482 37.79 -54.98 -19.73
N LEU A 483 38.79 -54.42 -19.05
CA LEU A 483 39.04 -53.02 -18.80
C LEU A 483 39.79 -52.43 -20.02
N THR A 484 39.19 -51.46 -20.71
CA THR A 484 39.78 -50.34 -21.47
C THR A 484 38.61 -49.62 -22.16
N GLY A 485 38.27 -48.34 -22.03
CA GLY A 485 38.95 -47.15 -21.53
C GLY A 485 38.75 -46.03 -22.56
N ARG A 486 38.22 -44.85 -22.18
CA ARG A 486 38.70 -43.50 -22.57
C ARG A 486 37.75 -42.37 -22.17
N ARG A 487 38.30 -41.46 -21.36
CA ARG A 487 37.90 -40.05 -21.20
C ARG A 487 38.02 -39.26 -22.52
N LYS A 488 37.14 -38.26 -22.65
CA LYS A 488 37.30 -36.86 -23.13
C LYS A 488 35.98 -36.50 -23.81
N GLU A 489 35.33 -35.37 -23.56
CA GLU A 489 35.62 -34.18 -22.77
C GLU A 489 34.27 -33.52 -22.47
#